data_AF-A0A814W9J0-F1
#
_entry.id   AF-A0A814W9J0-F1
#
_cell.length_a   1.000
_cell.length_b   1.000
_cell.length_c   1.000
_cell.angle_alpha   90.00
_cell.angle_beta   90.00
_cell.angle_gamma   90.00
#
_symmetry.space_group_name_H-M   'P 1'
#
loop_
_entity.id
_entity.type
_entity.pdbx_description
1 polymer ?
#
loop_
_entity_poly.entity_id
_entity_poly.type
_entity_poly.pdbx_seq_one_letter_code
_entity_poly.pdbx_strand_id
1 'polypeptide(L)'
;MVNAPIDVDSSDVVMKDESNISHSTVYENVQESCKQLPIYSMRKKIIQMVRKNECVIFLGETGCGKTTQIPRFLYEAYSTQKLFKGQICCTQPRRVAAISIAQRVAEECGQQCGQLVGYSVRFEDQTSKSTKIKYMTDGMLLREALIDPHLKRYRIIILDEAHERTLHTDLLFGIVKQALEKRRQSKRKLHILVMSATMDVKLFSDYFNSCPVLYLEGRQFHIDVYHLEQKQTDYQHSALITLFQIHRSTPPSEGILLFLTGQDEIDSTCKTIRQIADTSSVP
;
A
#
# COMPACT_ATOMS: atom_id res chain seq x y z
N MET A 1 -5.47 -23.39 70.40
CA MET A 1 -4.06 -23.37 69.96
C MET A 1 -3.93 -24.34 68.79
N VAL A 2 -3.58 -23.79 67.62
CA VAL A 2 -2.64 -24.36 66.64
C VAL A 2 -2.99 -25.67 65.90
N ASN A 3 -3.24 -25.47 64.59
CA ASN A 3 -2.84 -26.23 63.39
C ASN A 3 -3.59 -27.48 62.88
N ALA A 4 -3.97 -27.33 61.61
CA ALA A 4 -4.43 -28.26 60.56
C ALA A 4 -3.29 -29.22 60.08
N PRO A 5 -3.41 -30.11 59.05
CA PRO A 5 -4.13 -29.89 57.77
C PRO A 5 -4.71 -31.15 57.03
N ILE A 6 -5.12 -30.90 55.77
CA ILE A 6 -5.27 -31.81 54.58
C ILE A 6 -6.63 -32.55 54.48
N ASP A 7 -7.41 -32.67 53.38
CA ASP A 7 -7.29 -32.51 51.92
C ASP A 7 -8.69 -32.11 51.36
N VAL A 8 -8.77 -31.24 50.35
CA VAL A 8 -9.87 -31.26 49.36
C VAL A 8 -9.30 -30.93 47.99
N ASP A 9 -9.28 -31.94 47.13
CA ASP A 9 -9.08 -31.85 45.69
C ASP A 9 -10.36 -31.33 45.03
N SER A 10 -10.28 -30.26 44.24
CA SER A 10 -11.25 -29.95 43.17
C SER A 10 -10.63 -29.01 42.13
N SER A 11 -10.16 -29.59 41.03
CA SER A 11 -10.32 -29.07 39.65
C SER A 11 -10.08 -27.57 39.40
N ASP A 12 -8.85 -27.19 39.09
CA ASP A 12 -8.56 -25.98 38.30
C ASP A 12 -8.33 -26.36 36.83
N VAL A 13 -9.42 -26.30 36.05
CA VAL A 13 -9.36 -26.28 34.59
C VAL A 13 -8.86 -24.90 34.19
N VAL A 14 -7.58 -24.82 33.79
CA VAL A 14 -6.98 -23.63 33.19
C VAL A 14 -7.69 -23.34 31.87
N MET A 15 -8.63 -22.39 31.88
CA MET A 15 -9.18 -21.79 30.66
C MET A 15 -8.07 -20.97 29.99
N LYS A 16 -7.54 -21.47 28.86
CA LYS A 16 -6.71 -20.68 27.95
C LYS A 16 -7.62 -19.78 27.12
N ASP A 17 -7.43 -18.47 27.23
CA ASP A 17 -8.11 -17.43 26.44
C ASP A 17 -8.07 -17.73 24.92
N GLU A 18 -9.23 -18.03 24.33
CA GLU A 18 -9.41 -18.31 22.90
C GLU A 18 -9.15 -17.08 22.00
N SER A 19 -9.17 -15.86 22.57
CA SER A 19 -8.98 -14.60 21.83
C SER A 19 -7.53 -14.35 21.38
N ASN A 20 -6.54 -14.90 22.08
CA ASN A 20 -5.12 -14.74 21.71
C ASN A 20 -4.68 -15.72 20.60
N ILE A 21 -5.37 -16.85 20.45
CA ILE A 21 -5.04 -17.90 19.47
C ILE A 21 -5.48 -17.48 18.05
N SER A 22 -6.57 -16.72 17.93
CA SER A 22 -7.06 -16.23 16.64
C SER A 22 -6.17 -15.12 16.06
N HIS A 23 -5.69 -14.19 16.89
CA HIS A 23 -4.81 -13.11 16.46
C HIS A 23 -3.42 -13.59 16.00
N SER A 24 -2.85 -14.62 16.65
CA SER A 24 -1.56 -15.19 16.22
C SER A 24 -1.67 -15.89 14.86
N THR A 25 -2.74 -16.66 14.66
CA THR A 25 -2.98 -17.41 13.41
C THR A 25 -3.21 -16.48 12.21
N VAL A 26 -3.97 -15.39 12.40
CA VAL A 26 -4.19 -14.39 11.34
C VAL A 26 -2.89 -13.66 11.00
N TYR A 27 -2.08 -13.30 12.00
CA TYR A 27 -0.80 -12.64 11.77
C TYR A 27 0.19 -13.53 11.01
N GLU A 28 0.28 -14.82 11.36
CA GLU A 28 1.12 -15.80 10.66
C GLU A 28 0.72 -15.97 9.19
N ASN A 29 -0.58 -16.10 8.91
CA ASN A 29 -1.12 -16.16 7.55
C ASN A 29 -0.78 -14.92 6.71
N VAL A 30 -0.86 -13.72 7.31
CA VAL A 30 -0.48 -12.47 6.64
C VAL A 30 1.02 -12.44 6.33
N GLN A 31 1.88 -12.89 7.25
CA GLN A 31 3.33 -12.96 6.99
C GLN A 31 3.68 -13.96 5.88
N GLU A 32 3.00 -15.11 5.82
CA GLU A 32 3.20 -16.09 4.76
C GLU A 32 2.81 -15.52 3.39
N SER A 33 1.67 -14.84 3.31
CA SER A 33 1.24 -14.14 2.09
C SER A 33 2.29 -13.10 1.63
N CYS A 34 2.84 -12.30 2.55
CA CYS A 34 3.90 -11.34 2.22
C CYS A 34 5.17 -11.99 1.66
N LYS A 35 5.56 -13.18 2.15
CA LYS A 35 6.73 -13.93 1.67
C LYS A 35 6.56 -14.45 0.24
N GLN A 36 5.32 -14.65 -0.19
CA GLN A 36 5.01 -15.12 -1.55
C GLN A 36 5.09 -14.00 -2.59
N LEU A 37 5.09 -12.73 -2.18
CA LEU A 37 5.17 -11.60 -3.10
C LEU A 37 6.51 -11.59 -3.86
N PRO A 38 6.52 -11.31 -5.18
CA PRO A 38 7.74 -11.31 -5.99
C PRO A 38 8.87 -10.44 -5.40
N ILE A 39 8.51 -9.31 -4.81
CA ILE A 39 9.44 -8.35 -4.23
C ILE A 39 10.22 -8.87 -3.02
N TYR A 40 9.71 -9.90 -2.32
CA TYR A 40 10.33 -10.40 -1.10
C TYR A 40 11.73 -10.98 -1.36
N SER A 41 11.90 -11.69 -2.47
CA SER A 41 13.19 -12.24 -2.92
C SER A 41 14.25 -11.15 -3.13
N MET A 42 13.80 -9.94 -3.51
CA MET A 42 14.65 -8.79 -3.84
C MET A 42 14.97 -7.89 -2.64
N ARG A 43 14.46 -8.22 -1.44
CA ARG A 43 14.60 -7.41 -0.21
C ARG A 43 16.04 -6.94 0.04
N LYS A 44 17.01 -7.86 0.01
CA LYS A 44 18.43 -7.53 0.28
C LYS A 44 18.99 -6.55 -0.76
N LYS A 45 18.66 -6.76 -2.05
CA LYS A 45 19.08 -5.92 -3.17
C LYS A 45 18.49 -4.52 -3.06
N ILE A 46 17.20 -4.40 -2.73
CA ILE A 46 16.49 -3.12 -2.50
C ILE A 46 17.20 -2.32 -1.40
N ILE A 47 17.42 -2.93 -0.23
CA ILE A 47 18.07 -2.27 0.91
C ILE A 47 19.48 -1.80 0.54
N GLN A 48 20.26 -2.64 -0.15
CA GLN A 48 21.62 -2.28 -0.55
C GLN A 48 21.64 -1.13 -1.56
N MET A 49 20.73 -1.15 -2.53
CA MET A 49 20.63 -0.13 -3.57
C MET A 49 20.25 1.23 -3.00
N VAL A 50 19.28 1.27 -2.08
CA VAL A 50 18.88 2.52 -1.38
C VAL A 50 20.00 3.04 -0.47
N ARG A 51 20.78 2.16 0.16
CA ARG A 51 21.94 2.59 0.97
C ARG A 51 23.05 3.24 0.14
N LYS A 52 23.27 2.75 -1.08
CA LYS A 52 24.35 3.22 -1.98
C LYS A 52 23.99 4.51 -2.72
N ASN A 53 22.71 4.78 -2.95
CA ASN A 53 22.26 5.84 -3.84
C ASN A 53 21.35 6.85 -3.13
N GLU A 54 21.46 8.12 -3.51
CA GLU A 54 20.56 9.17 -3.02
C GLU A 54 19.16 9.06 -3.61
N CYS A 55 19.06 8.63 -4.88
CA CYS A 55 17.81 8.36 -5.56
C CYS A 55 17.80 6.96 -6.18
N VAL A 56 16.66 6.28 -6.15
CA VAL A 56 16.44 4.97 -6.80
C VAL A 56 15.05 4.93 -7.41
N ILE A 57 14.93 4.40 -8.62
CA ILE A 57 13.64 4.13 -9.25
C ILE A 57 13.33 2.64 -9.17
N PHE A 58 12.15 2.29 -8.67
CA PHE A 58 11.63 0.94 -8.68
C PHE A 58 10.51 0.83 -9.71
N LEU A 59 10.71 -0.09 -10.64
CA LEU A 59 9.71 -0.46 -11.64
C LEU A 59 9.14 -1.82 -11.32
N GLY A 60 7.85 -1.97 -11.51
CA GLY A 60 7.21 -3.27 -11.49
C GLY A 60 5.71 -3.10 -11.58
N GLU A 61 5.00 -4.12 -12.06
CA GLU A 61 3.56 -4.09 -12.23
C GLU A 61 2.82 -3.87 -10.90
N THR A 62 1.54 -3.49 -10.97
CA THR A 62 0.67 -3.47 -9.78
C THR A 62 0.58 -4.88 -9.19
N GLY A 63 0.41 -4.98 -7.87
CA GLY A 63 0.33 -6.29 -7.19
C GLY A 63 1.67 -6.99 -6.89
N CYS A 64 2.83 -6.52 -7.39
CA CYS A 64 4.12 -7.11 -7.01
C CYS A 64 4.58 -6.77 -5.58
N GLY A 65 3.88 -5.86 -4.88
CA GLY A 65 4.13 -5.53 -3.47
C GLY A 65 5.04 -4.32 -3.20
N LYS A 66 5.32 -3.47 -4.21
CA LYS A 66 6.18 -2.25 -4.05
C LYS A 66 5.73 -1.38 -2.88
N THR A 67 4.47 -0.96 -2.95
CA THR A 67 3.87 0.02 -2.07
C THR A 67 3.78 -0.45 -0.63
N THR A 68 3.53 -1.74 -0.40
CA THR A 68 3.41 -2.32 0.95
C THR A 68 4.76 -2.73 1.54
N GLN A 69 5.60 -3.41 0.75
CA GLN A 69 6.81 -4.07 1.27
C GLN A 69 8.05 -3.17 1.29
N ILE A 70 8.25 -2.28 0.30
CA ILE A 70 9.46 -1.43 0.26
C ILE A 70 9.58 -0.55 1.51
N PRO A 71 8.54 0.21 1.93
CA PRO A 71 8.63 1.04 3.12
C PRO A 71 8.94 0.21 4.38
N ARG A 72 8.35 -0.99 4.48
CA ARG A 72 8.59 -1.92 5.59
C ARG A 72 10.02 -2.45 5.61
N PHE A 73 10.53 -2.95 4.49
CA PHE A 73 11.90 -3.45 4.37
C PHE A 73 12.93 -2.38 4.74
N LEU A 74 12.70 -1.15 4.29
CA LEU A 74 13.56 -0.01 4.62
C LEU A 74 13.44 0.34 6.10
N TYR A 75 12.23 0.41 6.64
CA TYR A 75 12.04 0.67 8.06
C TYR A 75 12.80 -0.35 8.92
N GLU A 76 12.63 -1.65 8.68
CA GLU A 76 13.33 -2.72 9.41
C GLU A 76 14.86 -2.63 9.26
N ALA A 77 15.35 -2.29 8.07
CA ALA A 77 16.78 -2.22 7.78
C ALA A 77 17.48 -0.99 8.38
N TYR A 78 16.74 0.10 8.61
CA TYR A 78 17.29 1.32 9.18
C TYR A 78 16.97 1.46 10.68
N SER A 79 15.83 0.98 11.17
CA SER A 79 15.42 1.10 12.58
C SER A 79 16.38 0.39 13.55
N THR A 80 17.01 -0.70 13.09
CA THR A 80 18.07 -1.43 13.83
C THR A 80 19.37 -0.64 13.98
N GLN A 81 19.52 0.47 13.24
CA GLN A 81 20.68 1.35 13.37
C GLN A 81 20.39 2.39 14.46
N LYS A 82 21.28 2.51 15.46
CA LYS A 82 21.21 3.50 16.56
C LYS A 82 21.04 4.98 16.10
N LEU A 83 21.09 5.24 14.80
CA LEU A 83 21.08 6.55 14.16
C LEU A 83 19.87 6.82 13.25
N PHE A 84 18.89 5.91 13.11
CA PHE A 84 17.69 6.22 12.30
C PHE A 84 16.78 7.22 12.98
N LYS A 85 17.12 8.50 12.80
CA LYS A 85 16.31 9.64 13.18
C LYS A 85 15.52 10.09 11.97
N GLY A 86 14.22 9.77 11.94
CA GLY A 86 13.30 10.25 10.93
C GLY A 86 12.18 9.27 10.65
N GLN A 87 11.32 9.66 9.71
CA GLN A 87 10.23 8.85 9.18
C GLN A 87 10.47 8.51 7.71
N ILE A 88 9.77 7.49 7.23
CA ILE A 88 9.57 7.17 5.82
C ILE A 88 8.23 7.74 5.41
N CYS A 89 8.22 8.62 4.41
CA CYS A 89 7.00 9.10 3.76
C CYS A 89 6.78 8.30 2.48
N CYS A 90 5.58 7.79 2.25
CA CYS A 90 5.18 7.21 0.98
C CYS A 90 3.94 7.96 0.48
N THR A 91 4.06 8.67 -0.63
CA THR A 91 2.94 9.42 -1.18
C THR A 91 2.06 8.55 -2.06
N GLN A 92 0.80 8.93 -2.18
CA GLN A 92 -0.18 8.32 -3.07
C GLN A 92 -0.98 9.44 -3.74
N PRO A 93 -1.28 9.34 -5.05
CA PRO A 93 -2.11 10.34 -5.72
C PRO A 93 -3.56 10.31 -5.21
N ARG A 94 -4.04 9.15 -4.75
CA ARG A 94 -5.43 8.92 -4.36
C ARG A 94 -5.59 8.78 -2.85
N ARG A 95 -6.61 9.47 -2.29
CA ARG A 95 -6.95 9.42 -0.86
C ARG A 95 -7.25 8.00 -0.39
N VAL A 96 -8.12 7.28 -1.11
CA VAL A 96 -8.56 5.93 -0.75
C VAL A 96 -7.37 4.97 -0.68
N ALA A 97 -6.43 5.09 -1.63
CA ALA A 97 -5.21 4.28 -1.64
C ALA A 97 -4.33 4.57 -0.42
N ALA A 98 -4.08 5.84 -0.08
CA ALA A 98 -3.27 6.20 1.09
C ALA A 98 -3.81 5.60 2.40
N ILE A 99 -5.13 5.61 2.58
CA ILE A 99 -5.80 5.06 3.77
C ILE A 99 -5.71 3.54 3.77
N SER A 100 -6.16 2.88 2.69
CA SER A 100 -6.26 1.41 2.65
C SER A 100 -4.88 0.74 2.72
N ILE A 101 -3.88 1.31 2.06
CA ILE A 101 -2.49 0.83 2.12
C ILE A 101 -1.94 0.96 3.55
N ALA A 102 -2.16 2.08 4.22
CA ALA A 102 -1.67 2.27 5.58
C ALA A 102 -2.30 1.29 6.56
N GLN A 103 -3.60 1.06 6.46
CA GLN A 103 -4.32 0.06 7.25
C GLN A 103 -3.75 -1.34 6.98
N ARG A 104 -3.64 -1.73 5.71
CA ARG A 104 -3.06 -3.02 5.32
C ARG A 104 -1.65 -3.22 5.86
N VAL A 105 -0.78 -2.21 5.73
CA VAL A 105 0.62 -2.33 6.18
C VAL A 105 0.73 -2.31 7.70
N ALA A 106 -0.20 -1.64 8.40
CA ALA A 106 -0.30 -1.74 9.86
C ALA A 106 -0.66 -3.18 10.30
N GLU A 107 -1.65 -3.80 9.64
CA GLU A 107 -2.02 -5.21 9.87
C GLU A 107 -0.84 -6.15 9.59
N GLU A 108 -0.12 -5.95 8.48
CA GLU A 108 1.10 -6.70 8.16
C GLU A 108 2.22 -6.50 9.19
N CYS A 109 2.20 -5.40 9.95
CA CYS A 109 3.12 -5.17 11.06
C CYS A 109 2.58 -5.67 12.40
N GLY A 110 1.35 -6.21 12.46
CA GLY A 110 0.71 -6.65 13.69
C GLY A 110 0.37 -5.49 14.62
N GLN A 111 0.12 -4.29 14.07
CA GLN A 111 -0.19 -3.08 14.82
C GLN A 111 -1.43 -2.38 14.30
N GLN A 112 -2.02 -1.53 15.14
CA GLN A 112 -3.11 -0.66 14.73
C GLN A 112 -2.58 0.53 13.91
N CYS A 113 -3.34 0.94 12.90
CA CYS A 113 -3.06 2.14 12.14
C CYS A 113 -3.08 3.39 13.04
N GLY A 114 -2.05 4.22 12.94
CA GLY A 114 -1.77 5.35 13.83
C GLY A 114 -0.62 5.11 14.81
N GLN A 115 -0.18 3.85 14.98
CA GLN A 115 1.03 3.51 15.74
C GLN A 115 2.26 3.56 14.82
N LEU A 116 2.97 2.45 14.59
CA LEU A 116 4.16 2.40 13.72
C LEU A 116 3.87 2.89 12.29
N VAL A 117 2.71 2.51 11.76
CA VAL A 117 2.23 2.85 10.43
C VAL A 117 1.01 3.74 10.57
N GLY A 118 0.93 4.81 9.80
CA GLY A 118 -0.20 5.72 9.81
C GLY A 118 -0.37 6.43 8.48
N TYR A 119 -1.44 7.22 8.36
CA TYR A 119 -1.68 8.02 7.16
C TYR A 119 -2.09 9.46 7.47
N SER A 120 -1.90 10.35 6.49
CA SER A 120 -2.40 11.73 6.55
C SER A 120 -2.94 12.14 5.19
N VAL A 121 -4.22 12.48 5.17
CA VAL A 121 -4.95 12.94 3.98
C VAL A 121 -5.67 14.23 4.32
N ARG A 122 -6.28 14.88 3.33
CA ARG A 122 -7.01 16.12 3.60
C ARG A 122 -8.17 15.82 4.56
N PHE A 123 -8.23 16.59 5.64
CA PHE A 123 -9.22 16.51 6.73
C PHE A 123 -9.11 15.31 7.68
N GLU A 124 -8.08 14.48 7.54
CA GLU A 124 -7.94 13.27 8.36
C GLU A 124 -6.46 12.91 8.53
N ASP A 125 -5.99 12.84 9.78
CA ASP A 125 -4.61 12.47 10.11
C ASP A 125 -4.61 11.40 11.20
N GLN A 126 -4.29 10.17 10.80
CA GLN A 126 -4.18 9.01 11.67
C GLN A 126 -2.68 8.70 11.88
N THR A 127 -1.97 9.62 12.53
CA THR A 127 -0.56 9.45 12.91
C THR A 127 -0.31 9.82 14.37
N SER A 128 0.82 9.35 14.90
CA SER A 128 1.27 9.67 16.26
C SER A 128 2.77 9.87 16.32
N LYS A 129 3.30 10.17 17.51
CA LYS A 129 4.75 10.30 17.73
C LYS A 129 5.52 8.99 17.46
N SER A 130 4.85 7.84 17.55
CA SER A 130 5.46 6.53 17.28
C SER A 130 5.47 6.18 15.80
N THR A 131 4.70 6.87 14.95
CA THR A 131 4.66 6.62 13.51
C THR A 131 6.02 6.78 12.85
N LYS A 132 6.45 5.76 12.11
CA LYS A 132 7.71 5.73 11.35
C LYS A 132 7.49 5.53 9.87
N ILE A 133 6.39 4.91 9.47
CA ILE A 133 5.95 4.79 8.08
C ILE A 133 4.67 5.59 7.95
N LYS A 134 4.71 6.67 7.18
CA LYS A 134 3.58 7.57 6.96
C LYS A 134 3.18 7.51 5.49
N TYR A 135 1.97 7.03 5.21
CA TYR A 135 1.35 7.16 3.90
C TYR A 135 0.60 8.50 3.82
N MET A 136 0.63 9.19 2.70
CA MET A 136 -0.13 10.44 2.59
C MET A 136 -0.47 10.76 1.15
N THR A 137 -1.42 11.67 0.94
CA THR A 137 -1.61 12.19 -0.41
C THR A 137 -0.50 13.15 -0.80
N ASP A 138 -0.23 13.25 -2.10
CA ASP A 138 0.77 14.18 -2.64
C ASP A 138 0.56 15.62 -2.13
N GLY A 139 -0.70 16.07 -2.11
CA GLY A 139 -1.07 17.40 -1.61
C GLY A 139 -0.73 17.63 -0.13
N MET A 140 -0.73 16.59 0.70
CA MET A 140 -0.32 16.71 2.11
C MET A 140 1.19 16.84 2.24
N LEU A 141 1.98 16.13 1.43
CA LEU A 141 3.43 16.31 1.43
C LEU A 141 3.83 17.69 0.91
N LEU A 142 3.15 18.19 -0.15
CA LEU A 142 3.34 19.54 -0.65
C LEU A 142 3.11 20.58 0.45
N ARG A 143 2.02 20.43 1.23
CA ARG A 143 1.74 21.32 2.36
C ARG A 143 2.82 21.26 3.43
N GLU A 144 3.31 20.06 3.79
CA GLU A 144 4.41 19.94 4.73
C GLU A 144 5.70 20.61 4.18
N ALA A 145 5.96 20.52 2.88
CA ALA A 145 7.12 21.15 2.24
C ALA A 145 7.06 22.68 2.21
N LEU A 146 5.86 23.28 2.19
CA LEU A 146 5.71 24.73 2.31
C LEU A 146 6.17 25.23 3.70
N ILE A 147 5.98 24.41 4.75
CA ILE A 147 6.36 24.74 6.12
C ILE A 147 7.84 24.40 6.37
N ASP A 148 8.29 23.23 5.94
CA ASP A 148 9.68 22.78 6.01
C ASP A 148 10.19 22.37 4.62
N PRO A 149 10.77 23.32 3.86
CA PRO A 149 11.29 23.04 2.52
C PRO A 149 12.44 22.03 2.49
N HIS A 150 13.04 21.70 3.63
CA HIS A 150 14.12 20.71 3.72
C HIS A 150 13.59 19.33 4.13
N LEU A 151 12.30 19.21 4.46
CA LEU A 151 11.63 17.95 4.81
C LEU A 151 12.41 17.18 5.89
N LYS A 152 12.87 17.90 6.93
CA LYS A 152 13.74 17.41 8.02
C LYS A 152 13.05 16.40 8.93
N ARG A 153 11.77 16.15 8.74
CA ARG A 153 11.07 15.02 9.35
C ARG A 153 11.47 13.69 8.69
N TYR A 154 11.67 13.68 7.38
CA TYR A 154 11.83 12.45 6.60
C TYR A 154 13.29 12.09 6.33
N ARG A 155 13.62 10.81 6.48
CA ARG A 155 14.90 10.22 6.06
C ARG A 155 14.79 9.65 4.65
N ILE A 156 13.61 9.15 4.31
CA ILE A 156 13.26 8.55 3.03
C ILE A 156 11.91 9.13 2.61
N ILE A 157 11.82 9.58 1.36
CA ILE A 157 10.57 9.95 0.72
C ILE A 157 10.40 9.06 -0.49
N ILE A 158 9.21 8.48 -0.61
CA ILE A 158 8.83 7.59 -1.69
C ILE A 158 7.69 8.28 -2.43
N LEU A 159 7.89 8.56 -3.72
CA LEU A 159 6.87 9.05 -4.64
C LEU A 159 6.32 7.84 -5.39
N ASP A 160 5.17 7.35 -4.95
CA ASP A 160 4.53 6.17 -5.53
C ASP A 160 3.57 6.54 -6.67
N GLU A 161 3.21 5.55 -7.48
CA GLU A 161 2.27 5.70 -8.60
C GLU A 161 2.67 6.86 -9.54
N ALA A 162 3.97 7.08 -9.73
CA ALA A 162 4.53 8.20 -10.51
C ALA A 162 4.04 8.22 -11.98
N HIS A 163 3.50 7.10 -12.46
CA HIS A 163 2.91 6.97 -13.78
C HIS A 163 1.53 7.63 -13.90
N GLU A 164 0.84 7.97 -12.80
CA GLU A 164 -0.40 8.73 -12.86
C GLU A 164 -0.17 10.20 -13.28
N ARG A 165 1.09 10.68 -13.26
CA ARG A 165 1.51 12.00 -13.78
C ARG A 165 0.62 13.15 -13.33
N THR A 166 0.23 13.15 -12.06
CA THR A 166 -0.57 14.23 -11.51
C THR A 166 0.25 15.50 -11.35
N LEU A 167 -0.39 16.67 -11.44
CA LEU A 167 0.28 17.96 -11.21
C LEU A 167 1.00 18.01 -9.84
N HIS A 168 0.38 17.45 -8.80
CA HIS A 168 0.97 17.43 -7.46
C HIS A 168 2.23 16.55 -7.40
N THR A 169 2.20 15.38 -8.03
CA THR A 169 3.38 14.49 -8.11
C THR A 169 4.52 15.17 -8.87
N ASP A 170 4.22 15.84 -9.98
CA ASP A 170 5.21 16.54 -10.80
C ASP A 170 5.87 17.71 -10.04
N LEU A 171 5.08 18.49 -9.29
CA LEU A 171 5.61 19.53 -8.39
C LEU A 171 6.45 18.94 -7.25
N LEU A 172 6.03 17.79 -6.70
CA LEU A 172 6.78 17.12 -5.65
C LEU A 172 8.16 16.71 -6.12
N PHE A 173 8.33 16.20 -7.36
CA PHE A 173 9.65 15.86 -7.89
C PHE A 173 10.65 17.02 -7.77
N GLY A 174 10.23 18.24 -8.14
CA GLY A 174 11.04 19.45 -8.00
C GLY A 174 11.39 19.76 -6.55
N ILE A 175 10.39 19.76 -5.68
CA ILE A 175 10.55 20.09 -4.26
C ILE A 175 11.46 19.08 -3.55
N VAL A 176 11.23 17.77 -3.76
CA VAL A 176 12.03 16.74 -3.09
C VAL A 176 13.47 16.73 -3.61
N LYS A 177 13.69 16.97 -4.91
CA LYS A 177 15.02 17.07 -5.50
C LYS A 177 15.80 18.24 -4.89
N GLN A 178 15.18 19.42 -4.77
CA GLN A 178 15.79 20.56 -4.08
C GLN A 178 16.09 20.26 -2.61
N ALA A 179 15.17 19.60 -1.89
CA ALA A 179 15.39 19.21 -0.50
C ALA A 179 16.56 18.21 -0.36
N LEU A 180 16.71 17.29 -1.31
CA LEU A 180 17.84 16.36 -1.37
C LEU A 180 19.16 17.12 -1.57
N GLU A 181 19.24 18.00 -2.57
CA GLU A 181 20.44 18.78 -2.89
C GLU A 181 20.90 19.62 -1.69
N LYS A 182 19.96 20.33 -1.03
CA LYS A 182 20.25 21.12 0.18
C LYS A 182 20.69 20.27 1.37
N ARG A 183 20.36 18.97 1.38
CA ARG A 183 20.70 18.03 2.46
C ARG A 183 21.89 17.13 2.17
N ARG A 184 22.55 17.24 1.02
CA ARG A 184 23.74 16.42 0.68
C ARG A 184 24.85 16.50 1.72
N GLN A 185 25.10 17.71 2.24
CA GLN A 185 26.12 17.96 3.26
C GLN A 185 25.61 17.75 4.70
N SER A 186 24.30 17.49 4.88
CA SER A 186 23.74 17.23 6.20
C SER A 186 24.16 15.86 6.70
N LYS A 187 24.45 15.76 8.01
CA LYS A 187 24.61 14.47 8.71
C LYS A 187 23.37 13.57 8.54
N ARG A 188 22.21 14.16 8.24
CA ARG A 188 20.94 13.45 8.02
C ARG A 188 20.52 13.54 6.55
N LYS A 189 21.23 12.78 5.71
CA LYS A 189 20.96 12.68 4.26
C LYS A 189 19.48 12.37 3.99
N LEU A 190 18.97 12.74 2.81
CA LEU A 190 17.64 12.33 2.34
C LEU A 190 17.84 11.23 1.30
N HIS A 191 16.96 10.23 1.26
CA HIS A 191 16.84 9.34 0.10
C HIS A 191 15.49 9.60 -0.58
N ILE A 192 15.48 9.61 -1.90
CA ILE A 192 14.28 9.72 -2.72
C ILE A 192 14.09 8.40 -3.47
N LEU A 193 12.91 7.82 -3.35
CA LEU A 193 12.53 6.65 -4.12
C LEU A 193 11.37 7.03 -5.01
N VAL A 194 11.40 6.55 -6.25
CA VAL A 194 10.27 6.69 -7.18
C VAL A 194 9.77 5.30 -7.50
N MET A 195 8.48 5.06 -7.34
CA MET A 195 7.87 3.78 -7.66
C MET A 195 6.85 3.98 -8.79
N SER A 196 6.96 3.15 -9.83
CA SER A 196 6.13 3.25 -11.02
C SER A 196 5.82 1.88 -11.61
N ALA A 197 4.69 1.76 -12.30
CA ALA A 197 4.30 0.56 -13.04
C ALA A 197 4.71 0.62 -14.53
N THR A 198 5.01 1.79 -15.08
CA THR A 198 5.17 1.98 -16.54
C THR A 198 6.57 2.44 -16.94
N MET A 199 6.89 2.26 -18.23
CA MET A 199 8.25 2.27 -18.79
C MET A 199 8.92 3.65 -19.00
N ASP A 200 8.28 4.78 -18.67
CA ASP A 200 8.88 6.11 -18.91
C ASP A 200 9.95 6.48 -17.86
N VAL A 201 10.94 5.61 -17.75
CA VAL A 201 11.89 5.61 -16.63
C VAL A 201 13.18 6.31 -16.98
N LYS A 202 13.50 6.40 -18.27
CA LYS A 202 14.63 7.21 -18.73
C LYS A 202 14.43 8.66 -18.31
N LEU A 203 13.24 9.21 -18.53
CA LEU A 203 12.89 10.56 -18.11
C LEU A 203 13.12 10.78 -16.61
N PHE A 204 12.61 9.90 -15.76
CA PHE A 204 12.81 10.01 -14.31
C PHE A 204 14.27 9.79 -13.89
N SER A 205 14.97 8.83 -14.52
CA SER A 205 16.37 8.54 -14.22
C SER A 205 17.25 9.75 -14.54
N ASP A 206 17.10 10.30 -15.74
CA ASP A 206 17.84 11.48 -16.21
C ASP A 206 17.52 12.70 -15.34
N TYR A 207 16.24 12.90 -14.98
CA TYR A 207 15.85 13.95 -14.06
C TYR A 207 16.55 13.85 -12.70
N PHE A 208 16.78 12.63 -12.19
CA PHE A 208 17.48 12.36 -10.93
C PHE A 208 18.97 12.08 -11.10
N ASN A 209 19.62 12.66 -12.11
CA ASN A 209 21.05 12.53 -12.41
C ASN A 209 21.46 11.09 -12.76
N SER A 210 20.73 10.48 -13.69
CA SER A 210 20.90 9.11 -14.15
C SER A 210 20.89 8.11 -12.99
N CYS A 211 19.94 8.26 -12.08
CA CYS A 211 19.84 7.40 -10.90
C CYS A 211 19.50 5.96 -11.29
N PRO A 212 19.94 4.96 -10.50
CA PRO A 212 19.80 3.57 -10.90
C PRO A 212 18.34 3.10 -10.78
N VAL A 213 17.98 2.23 -11.72
CA VAL A 213 16.64 1.66 -11.87
C VAL A 213 16.67 0.18 -11.49
N LEU A 214 15.71 -0.25 -10.69
CA LEU A 214 15.47 -1.65 -10.39
C LEU A 214 14.15 -2.10 -10.96
N TYR A 215 14.21 -3.03 -11.90
CA TYR A 215 13.05 -3.75 -12.42
C TYR A 215 12.70 -4.90 -11.47
N LEU A 216 11.43 -4.97 -11.10
CA LEU A 216 10.83 -6.01 -10.29
C LEU A 216 9.84 -6.74 -11.20
N GLU A 217 10.16 -7.99 -11.50
CA GLU A 217 9.30 -8.84 -12.31
C GLU A 217 7.98 -9.11 -11.57
N GLY A 218 6.87 -8.79 -12.25
CA GLY A 218 5.54 -9.15 -11.82
C GLY A 218 5.24 -10.62 -12.14
N ARG A 219 4.17 -11.14 -11.54
CA ARG A 219 3.55 -12.37 -12.02
C ARG A 219 2.50 -11.95 -13.06
N GLN A 220 2.79 -12.19 -14.33
CA GLN A 220 1.78 -12.03 -15.37
C GLN A 220 0.90 -13.27 -15.38
N PHE A 221 -0.41 -13.06 -15.24
CA PHE A 221 -1.42 -14.08 -15.50
C PHE A 221 -1.93 -13.87 -16.92
N HIS A 222 -2.21 -14.97 -17.63
CA HIS A 222 -2.79 -14.87 -18.97
C HIS A 222 -4.17 -14.23 -18.89
N ILE A 223 -4.45 -13.27 -19.77
CA ILE A 223 -5.75 -12.58 -19.85
C ILE A 223 -6.26 -12.73 -21.27
N ASP A 224 -7.39 -13.39 -21.41
CA ASP A 224 -8.15 -13.43 -22.66
C ASP A 224 -8.93 -12.11 -22.84
N VAL A 225 -8.74 -11.45 -23.97
CA VAL A 225 -9.38 -10.16 -24.27
C VAL A 225 -10.48 -10.36 -25.29
N TYR A 226 -11.71 -9.98 -24.91
CA TYR A 226 -12.88 -10.03 -25.78
C TYR A 226 -13.33 -8.61 -26.13
N HIS A 227 -13.66 -8.39 -27.40
CA HIS A 227 -14.19 -7.12 -27.91
C HIS A 227 -15.61 -7.31 -28.40
N LEU A 228 -16.43 -6.26 -28.24
CA LEU A 228 -17.78 -6.24 -28.81
C LEU A 228 -17.70 -6.22 -30.35
N GLU A 229 -18.50 -7.05 -31.01
CA GLU A 229 -18.59 -7.07 -32.48
C GLU A 229 -19.17 -5.76 -33.02
N GLN A 230 -20.09 -5.14 -32.27
CA GLN A 230 -20.78 -3.91 -32.65
C GLN A 230 -20.80 -2.91 -31.49
N LYS A 231 -20.74 -1.62 -31.84
CA LYS A 231 -20.83 -0.52 -30.87
C LYS A 231 -22.18 -0.52 -30.19
N GLN A 232 -22.16 -0.34 -28.88
CA GLN A 232 -23.37 -0.25 -28.05
C GLN A 232 -23.65 1.22 -27.72
N THR A 233 -24.90 1.64 -27.88
CA THR A 233 -25.33 3.00 -27.51
C THR A 233 -25.47 3.16 -26.00
N ASP A 234 -25.92 2.11 -25.32
CA ASP A 234 -26.01 2.04 -23.86
C ASP A 234 -24.99 1.03 -23.33
N TYR A 235 -23.81 1.53 -22.95
CA TYR A 235 -22.76 0.68 -22.42
C TYR A 235 -23.08 0.19 -21.00
N GLN A 236 -23.90 0.91 -20.22
CA GLN A 236 -24.26 0.51 -18.85
C GLN A 236 -25.15 -0.73 -18.91
N HIS A 237 -26.17 -0.71 -19.76
CA HIS A 237 -27.01 -1.87 -20.00
C HIS A 237 -26.21 -3.06 -20.57
N SER A 238 -25.32 -2.80 -21.52
CA SER A 238 -24.45 -3.83 -22.11
C SER A 238 -23.49 -4.45 -21.09
N ALA A 239 -22.96 -3.62 -20.18
CA ALA A 239 -22.11 -4.07 -19.08
C ALA A 239 -22.87 -4.96 -18.09
N LEU A 240 -24.12 -4.60 -17.75
CA LEU A 240 -24.99 -5.43 -16.92
C LEU A 240 -25.27 -6.80 -17.55
N ILE A 241 -25.61 -6.84 -18.85
CA ILE A 241 -25.82 -8.10 -19.58
C ILE A 241 -24.55 -8.95 -19.52
N THR A 242 -23.41 -8.37 -19.86
CA THR A 242 -22.11 -9.06 -19.84
C THR A 242 -21.78 -9.60 -18.45
N LEU A 243 -22.03 -8.80 -17.39
CA LEU A 243 -21.80 -9.21 -16.01
C LEU A 243 -22.63 -10.45 -15.65
N PHE A 244 -23.93 -10.47 -15.98
CA PHE A 244 -24.77 -11.63 -15.69
C PHE A 244 -24.44 -12.85 -16.55
N GLN A 245 -24.00 -12.65 -17.80
CA GLN A 245 -23.50 -13.74 -18.64
C GLN A 245 -22.27 -14.39 -18.01
N ILE A 246 -21.27 -13.59 -17.62
CA ILE A 246 -20.06 -14.07 -16.95
C ILE A 246 -20.42 -14.75 -15.63
N HIS A 247 -21.27 -14.14 -14.80
CA HIS A 247 -21.68 -14.70 -13.52
C HIS A 247 -22.32 -16.09 -13.65
N ARG A 248 -23.09 -16.35 -14.72
CA ARG A 248 -23.71 -17.67 -14.95
C ARG A 248 -22.73 -18.73 -15.43
N SER A 249 -21.65 -18.33 -16.11
CA SER A 249 -20.64 -19.25 -16.65
C SER A 249 -19.46 -19.50 -15.70
N THR A 250 -19.24 -18.62 -14.73
CA THR A 250 -18.06 -18.63 -13.86
C THR A 250 -18.37 -19.24 -12.48
N PRO A 251 -17.44 -19.98 -11.85
CA PRO A 251 -17.63 -20.54 -10.53
C PRO A 251 -17.94 -19.47 -9.45
N PRO A 252 -18.76 -19.79 -8.42
CA PRO A 252 -19.09 -18.85 -7.35
C PRO A 252 -17.90 -18.34 -6.52
N SER A 253 -16.74 -19.00 -6.60
CA SER A 253 -15.51 -18.63 -5.89
C SER A 253 -14.75 -17.46 -6.52
N GLU A 254 -15.17 -17.00 -7.70
CA GLU A 254 -14.48 -15.92 -8.44
C GLU A 254 -15.25 -14.61 -8.40
N GLY A 255 -14.51 -13.50 -8.47
CA GLY A 255 -15.07 -12.14 -8.45
C GLY A 255 -15.11 -11.51 -9.84
N ILE A 256 -16.06 -10.59 -10.06
CA ILE A 256 -16.16 -9.78 -11.27
C ILE A 256 -15.84 -8.33 -10.90
N LEU A 257 -14.90 -7.70 -11.63
CA LEU A 257 -14.57 -6.29 -11.50
C LEU A 257 -15.17 -5.51 -12.68
N LEU A 258 -16.16 -4.67 -12.40
CA LEU A 258 -16.81 -3.80 -13.39
C LEU A 258 -16.35 -2.35 -13.20
N PHE A 259 -15.82 -1.73 -14.25
CA PHE A 259 -15.44 -0.32 -14.27
C PHE A 259 -16.57 0.54 -14.84
N LEU A 260 -16.92 1.60 -14.12
CA LEU A 260 -17.97 2.57 -14.46
C LEU A 260 -17.43 4.00 -14.28
N THR A 261 -18.10 5.00 -14.85
CA THR A 261 -17.50 6.33 -15.04
C THR A 261 -17.64 7.27 -13.82
N GLY A 262 -18.59 7.00 -12.92
CA GLY A 262 -18.83 7.86 -11.76
C GLY A 262 -19.61 7.18 -10.64
N GLN A 263 -19.65 7.83 -9.48
CA GLN A 263 -20.28 7.28 -8.28
C GLN A 263 -21.78 7.03 -8.47
N ASP A 264 -22.52 7.99 -9.05
CA ASP A 264 -23.97 7.85 -9.25
C ASP A 264 -24.32 6.65 -10.15
N GLU A 265 -23.51 6.43 -11.19
CA GLU A 265 -23.62 5.28 -12.08
C GLU A 265 -23.30 3.97 -11.36
N ILE A 266 -22.23 3.94 -10.55
CA ILE A 266 -21.86 2.79 -9.74
C ILE A 266 -22.99 2.42 -8.79
N ASP A 267 -23.53 3.40 -8.06
CA ASP A 267 -24.60 3.19 -7.08
C ASP A 267 -25.90 2.74 -7.74
N SER A 268 -26.26 3.32 -8.90
CA SER A 268 -27.41 2.91 -9.70
C SER A 268 -27.26 1.46 -10.18
N THR A 269 -26.12 1.14 -10.80
CA THR A 269 -25.83 -0.20 -11.33
C THR A 269 -25.84 -1.25 -10.21
N CYS A 270 -25.26 -0.94 -9.04
CA CYS A 270 -25.28 -1.82 -7.87
C CYS A 270 -26.70 -2.11 -7.38
N LYS A 271 -27.58 -1.09 -7.35
CA LYS A 271 -29.00 -1.27 -6.97
C LYS A 271 -29.70 -2.19 -7.97
N THR A 272 -29.51 -1.97 -9.27
CA THR A 272 -30.10 -2.80 -10.32
C THR A 272 -29.63 -4.25 -10.25
N ILE A 273 -28.33 -4.48 -10.03
CA ILE A 273 -27.79 -5.85 -9.87
C ILE A 273 -28.46 -6.58 -8.71
N ARG A 274 -28.59 -5.92 -7.53
CA ARG A 274 -29.25 -6.51 -6.36
C ARG A 274 -30.71 -6.84 -6.63
N GLN A 275 -31.46 -5.93 -7.25
CA GLN A 275 -32.86 -6.15 -7.61
C GLN A 275 -33.05 -7.35 -8.54
N ILE A 276 -32.20 -7.47 -9.57
CA ILE A 276 -32.26 -8.60 -10.52
C ILE A 276 -31.88 -9.91 -9.81
N ALA A 277 -30.84 -9.89 -8.98
CA ALA A 277 -30.40 -11.07 -8.21
C ALA A 277 -31.49 -11.55 -7.23
N ASP A 278 -32.14 -10.63 -6.52
CA ASP A 278 -33.23 -10.95 -5.59
C ASP A 278 -34.45 -11.52 -6.32
N THR A 279 -34.79 -10.98 -7.49
CA THR A 279 -35.92 -11.47 -8.30
C THR A 279 -35.66 -12.86 -8.87
N SER A 280 -34.39 -13.21 -9.12
CA SER A 280 -33.98 -14.52 -9.64
C SER A 280 -33.94 -15.62 -8.57
N SER A 281 -34.17 -15.27 -7.30
CA SER A 281 -34.18 -16.18 -6.14
C SER A 281 -35.58 -16.65 -5.74
N VAL A 282 -36.61 -16.25 -6.48
CA VAL A 282 -37.98 -16.78 -6.35
C VAL A 282 -38.12 -17.98 -7.30
N PRO A 283 -38.57 -19.15 -6.82
CA PRO A 283 -38.52 -20.43 -7.52
C PRO A 283 -39.28 -20.48 -8.86
#